data_AF-A0A9P7UL43-F1
#
_entry.id   AF-A0A9P7UL43-F1
#
_cell.length_a   1.000
_cell.length_b   1.000
_cell.length_c   1.000
_cell.angle_alpha   90.00
_cell.angle_beta   90.00
_cell.angle_gamma   90.00
#
_symmetry.space_group_name_H-M   'P 1'
#
loop_
_entity.id
_entity.type
_entity.pdbx_description
1 polymer ?
#
loop_
_entity_poly.entity_id
_entity_poly.type
_entity_poly.pdbx_seq_one_letter_code
_entity_poly.pdbx_strand_id
1 'polypeptide(L)'
;MSAAYLDIYSGNKQEHSCQIQHYTHTSTLLKKHASIFDLPSAPELLTPEQQEILIDLNKGSGDGNQGLLFQPPQPLLAGRITFVLDSSTPKAKHNFMALCSGEKGSVKSAPNKKLHYLDCPIHRVVKGFVAQGGDVTRGDGSGGESIYGPKFPSEKQGLQVSPRRGSIAMANSGGKNPNNTSQFFIVLSDDEKVIEKLKGKYVVFGRVKADDSESERVLQRLDEVGAEPGSKDEKPVVPVWVGGCGVV
;
A
#
# COMPACT_ATOMS: atom_id res chain seq x y z
N MET A 1 -1.63 -24.76 3.61
CA MET A 1 -1.67 -23.63 2.65
C MET A 1 -0.61 -22.64 3.10
N SER A 2 0.08 -21.98 2.16
CA SER A 2 0.99 -20.89 2.53
C SER A 2 0.31 -19.57 2.22
N ALA A 3 0.35 -18.64 3.15
CA ALA A 3 -0.21 -17.31 2.97
C ALA A 3 0.87 -16.24 3.20
N ALA A 4 0.66 -15.08 2.61
CA ALA A 4 1.48 -13.91 2.81
C ALA A 4 0.58 -12.67 2.84
N TYR A 5 0.99 -11.65 3.58
CA TYR A 5 0.22 -10.43 3.72
C TYR A 5 1.03 -9.19 3.31
N LEU A 6 0.31 -8.15 2.88
CA LEU A 6 0.82 -6.80 2.70
C LEU A 6 -0.06 -5.84 3.51
N ASP A 7 0.54 -4.99 4.33
CA ASP A 7 -0.12 -3.82 4.92
C ASP A 7 0.02 -2.67 3.93
N ILE A 8 -1.10 -2.26 3.34
CA ILE A 8 -1.15 -1.20 2.36
C ILE A 8 -1.33 0.12 3.07
N TYR A 9 -0.48 1.09 2.75
CA TYR A 9 -0.55 2.45 3.24
C TYR A 9 -0.82 3.40 2.09
N SER A 10 -1.57 4.46 2.35
CA SER A 10 -1.90 5.50 1.38
C SER A 10 -1.97 6.88 2.02
N GLY A 11 -1.41 7.89 1.36
CA GLY A 11 -1.45 9.29 1.80
C GLY A 11 -0.10 10.00 1.77
N ASN A 12 -0.09 11.30 2.07
CA ASN A 12 1.12 12.11 2.12
C ASN A 12 1.75 12.02 3.53
N LYS A 13 2.96 11.44 3.63
CA LYS A 13 3.68 11.23 4.90
C LYS A 13 4.00 12.56 5.59
N GLN A 14 4.37 13.59 4.83
CA GLN A 14 4.75 14.90 5.36
C GLN A 14 3.53 15.64 5.90
N GLU A 15 2.44 15.67 5.14
CA GLU A 15 1.17 16.27 5.58
C GLU A 15 0.63 15.56 6.83
N HIS A 16 0.63 14.23 6.85
CA HIS A 16 0.21 13.45 8.01
C HIS A 16 1.09 13.74 9.24
N SER A 17 2.41 13.83 9.06
CA SER A 17 3.32 14.20 10.16
C SER A 17 2.99 15.60 10.73
N CYS A 18 2.70 16.57 9.87
CA CYS A 18 2.29 17.91 10.28
C CYS A 18 0.95 17.89 11.03
N GLN A 19 -0.03 17.13 10.54
CA GLN A 19 -1.33 16.95 11.20
C GLN A 19 -1.17 16.32 12.60
N ILE A 20 -0.31 15.31 12.74
CA ILE A 20 -0.01 14.67 14.04
C ILE A 20 0.64 15.68 15.00
N GLN A 21 1.56 16.52 14.53
CA GLN A 21 2.16 17.57 15.34
C GLN A 21 1.10 18.57 15.83
N HIS A 22 0.25 19.08 14.95
CA HIS A 22 -0.82 20.01 15.32
C HIS A 22 -1.84 19.40 16.29
N TYR A 23 -2.23 18.13 16.09
CA TYR A 23 -3.13 17.43 16.99
C TYR A 23 -2.51 17.20 18.37
N THR A 24 -1.22 16.85 18.41
CA THR A 24 -0.46 16.67 19.66
C THR A 24 -0.31 17.99 20.40
N HIS A 25 -0.03 19.08 19.69
CA HIS A 25 0.02 20.43 20.26
C HIS A 25 -1.33 20.82 20.87
N THR A 26 -2.42 20.63 20.13
CA THR A 26 -3.80 20.86 20.60
C THR A 26 -4.10 20.04 21.86
N SER A 27 -3.75 18.77 21.86
CA SER A 27 -3.94 17.87 23.01
C SER A 27 -3.14 18.33 24.24
N THR A 28 -1.94 18.85 24.03
CA THR A 28 -1.07 19.36 25.11
C THR A 28 -1.63 20.65 25.70
N LEU A 29 -2.07 21.58 24.84
CA LEU A 29 -2.71 22.83 25.26
C LEU A 29 -4.02 22.55 26.01
N LEU A 30 -4.86 21.66 25.49
CA LEU A 30 -6.09 21.23 26.14
C LEU A 30 -5.81 20.68 27.55
N LYS A 31 -4.87 19.74 27.69
CA LYS A 31 -4.51 19.16 29.00
C LYS A 31 -4.04 20.21 30.01
N LYS A 32 -3.34 21.25 29.57
CA LYS A 32 -2.85 22.33 30.43
C LYS A 32 -3.98 23.21 30.97
N HIS A 33 -5.05 23.37 30.19
CA HIS A 33 -6.12 24.33 30.48
C HIS A 33 -7.46 23.69 30.85
N ALA A 34 -7.60 22.36 30.71
CA ALA A 34 -8.87 21.65 30.86
C ALA A 34 -9.54 21.87 32.21
N SER A 35 -8.79 21.86 33.32
CA SER A 35 -9.38 22.08 34.65
C SER A 35 -9.80 23.53 34.92
N ILE A 36 -9.19 24.50 34.24
CA ILE A 36 -9.46 25.92 34.44
C ILE A 36 -10.76 26.33 33.73
N PHE A 37 -11.01 25.75 32.56
CA PHE A 37 -12.14 26.11 31.69
C PHE A 37 -13.19 25.00 31.58
N ASP A 38 -13.13 23.97 32.44
CA ASP A 38 -14.02 22.80 32.43
C ASP A 38 -14.15 22.16 31.04
N LEU A 39 -12.99 21.93 30.39
CA LEU A 39 -12.94 21.39 29.03
C LEU A 39 -12.92 19.85 29.04
N PRO A 40 -13.46 19.20 28.00
CA PRO A 40 -13.34 17.78 27.75
C PRO A 40 -11.88 17.26 27.73
N SER A 41 -11.72 15.94 27.84
CA SER A 41 -10.40 15.28 27.90
C SER A 41 -9.72 15.09 26.55
N ALA A 42 -10.43 15.31 25.43
CA ALA A 42 -9.94 15.07 24.08
C ALA A 42 -10.36 16.20 23.11
N PRO A 43 -9.49 16.61 22.16
CA PRO A 43 -9.78 17.71 21.24
C PRO A 43 -11.08 17.54 20.44
N GLU A 44 -11.42 16.32 20.04
CA GLU A 44 -12.57 15.98 19.21
C GLU A 44 -13.92 16.09 19.94
N LEU A 45 -13.88 16.22 21.26
CA LEU A 45 -15.07 16.40 22.11
C LEU A 45 -15.38 17.88 22.37
N LEU A 46 -14.52 18.80 21.94
CA LEU A 46 -14.69 20.23 22.15
C LEU A 46 -15.81 20.77 21.27
N THR A 47 -16.72 21.52 21.88
CA THR A 47 -17.68 22.38 21.16
C THR A 47 -16.95 23.48 20.39
N PRO A 48 -17.56 24.07 19.35
CA PRO A 48 -16.97 25.19 18.62
C PRO A 48 -16.52 26.34 19.54
N GLU A 49 -17.32 26.68 20.55
CA GLU A 49 -17.01 27.72 21.53
C GLU A 49 -15.78 27.37 22.38
N GLN A 50 -15.64 26.10 22.78
CA GLN A 50 -14.46 25.62 23.50
C GLN A 50 -13.20 25.56 22.62
N GLN A 51 -13.36 25.33 21.31
CA GLN A 51 -12.25 25.40 20.36
C GLN A 51 -11.73 26.84 20.22
N GLU A 52 -12.62 27.85 20.20
CA GLU A 52 -12.23 29.27 20.19
C GLU A 52 -11.38 29.65 21.40
N ILE A 53 -11.74 29.16 22.59
CA ILE A 53 -10.94 29.36 23.82
C ILE A 53 -9.51 28.85 23.61
N LEU A 54 -9.33 27.64 23.09
CA LEU A 54 -7.99 27.10 22.83
C LEU A 54 -7.24 27.85 21.72
N ILE A 55 -7.94 28.33 20.70
CA ILE A 55 -7.34 29.16 19.64
C ILE A 55 -6.77 30.44 20.24
N ASP A 56 -7.51 31.11 21.12
CA ASP A 56 -7.05 32.35 21.75
C ASP A 56 -5.93 32.12 22.78
N LEU A 57 -6.00 31.03 23.55
CA LEU A 57 -4.90 30.60 24.43
C LEU A 57 -3.62 30.30 23.64
N ASN A 58 -3.74 29.68 22.45
CA ASN A 58 -2.60 29.44 21.57
C ASN A 58 -1.98 30.74 21.06
N LYS A 59 -2.79 31.71 20.61
CA LYS A 59 -2.31 33.04 20.16
C LYS A 59 -1.60 33.82 21.28
N GLY A 60 -2.10 33.71 22.51
CA GLY A 60 -1.50 34.37 23.68
C GLY A 60 -0.26 33.66 24.22
N SER A 61 0.06 32.47 23.72
CA SER A 61 1.26 31.71 24.07
C SER A 61 2.43 32.05 23.14
N GLY A 62 3.67 31.78 23.57
CA GLY A 62 4.86 31.87 22.71
C GLY A 62 4.85 30.92 21.51
N ASP A 63 3.85 30.03 21.41
CA ASP A 63 3.66 29.01 20.37
C ASP A 63 2.59 29.38 19.34
N GLY A 64 2.14 30.65 19.27
CA GLY A 64 1.04 31.08 18.41
C GLY A 64 1.20 30.84 16.89
N ASN A 65 2.40 30.46 16.43
CA ASN A 65 2.67 30.04 15.05
C ASN A 65 2.42 28.54 14.79
N GLN A 66 2.21 27.72 15.82
CA GLN A 66 1.88 26.30 15.67
C GLN A 66 0.38 26.13 15.40
N GLY A 67 0.04 25.36 14.36
CA GLY A 67 -1.34 25.06 14.01
C GLY A 67 -2.04 24.18 15.05
N LEU A 68 -3.36 24.31 15.13
CA LEU A 68 -4.22 23.44 15.93
C LEU A 68 -5.02 22.50 15.03
N LEU A 69 -5.29 21.30 15.52
CA LEU A 69 -6.14 20.31 14.89
C LEU A 69 -6.99 19.64 15.96
N PHE A 70 -8.31 19.74 15.81
CA PHE A 70 -9.26 19.24 16.80
C PHE A 70 -9.82 17.85 16.47
N GLN A 71 -9.54 17.33 15.28
CA GLN A 71 -9.90 15.97 14.90
C GLN A 71 -8.62 15.13 14.78
N PRO A 72 -8.63 13.87 15.25
CA PRO A 72 -7.48 13.00 15.11
C PRO A 72 -7.15 12.81 13.61
N PRO A 73 -5.89 12.92 13.20
CA PRO A 73 -5.48 12.63 11.83
C PRO A 73 -5.86 11.20 11.44
N GLN A 74 -6.33 11.03 10.20
CA GLN A 74 -6.67 9.70 9.70
C GLN A 74 -5.38 8.86 9.54
N PRO A 75 -5.37 7.59 9.97
CA PRO A 75 -4.20 6.75 9.86
C PRO A 75 -3.83 6.51 8.38
N LEU A 76 -2.53 6.49 8.09
CA LEU A 76 -2.04 6.16 6.74
C LEU A 76 -2.26 4.69 6.35
N LEU A 77 -2.49 3.80 7.32
CA LEU A 77 -2.77 2.38 7.07
C LEU A 77 -4.15 2.24 6.41
N ALA A 78 -4.16 1.86 5.14
CA ALA A 78 -5.37 1.53 4.39
C ALA A 78 -5.88 0.12 4.69
N GLY A 79 -5.08 -0.73 5.33
CA GLY A 79 -5.46 -2.06 5.84
C GLY A 79 -4.52 -3.17 5.36
N ARG A 80 -4.76 -4.39 5.86
CA ARG A 80 -4.03 -5.59 5.48
C ARG A 80 -4.74 -6.36 4.38
N ILE A 81 -3.99 -6.77 3.36
CA ILE A 81 -4.44 -7.73 2.35
C ILE A 81 -3.68 -9.05 2.54
N THR A 82 -4.40 -10.17 2.60
CA THR A 82 -3.83 -11.51 2.81
C THR A 82 -4.07 -12.40 1.61
N PHE A 83 -3.00 -12.91 1.01
CA PHE A 83 -3.04 -13.78 -0.15
C PHE A 83 -2.80 -15.25 0.24
N VAL A 84 -3.66 -16.14 -0.24
CA VAL A 84 -3.40 -17.57 -0.29
C VAL A 84 -2.65 -17.86 -1.59
N LEU A 85 -1.45 -18.43 -1.48
CA LEU A 85 -0.54 -18.62 -2.61
C LEU A 85 -0.65 -20.03 -3.19
N ASP A 86 -0.69 -20.12 -4.52
CA ASP A 86 -0.84 -21.36 -5.26
C ASP A 86 0.47 -22.18 -5.23
N SER A 87 0.36 -23.46 -4.85
CA SER A 87 1.46 -24.42 -4.86
C SER A 87 1.90 -24.84 -6.26
N SER A 88 1.04 -24.66 -7.28
CA SER A 88 1.35 -25.00 -8.68
C SER A 88 2.39 -24.06 -9.32
N THR A 89 2.65 -22.90 -8.67
CA THR A 89 3.63 -21.89 -9.08
C THR A 89 4.75 -21.72 -8.05
N PRO A 90 5.58 -22.75 -7.79
CA PRO A 90 6.54 -22.74 -6.69
C PRO A 90 7.59 -21.61 -6.77
N LYS A 91 8.04 -21.21 -7.96
CA LYS A 91 9.04 -20.13 -8.09
C LYS A 91 8.43 -18.76 -7.83
N ALA A 92 7.28 -18.45 -8.43
CA ALA A 92 6.60 -17.18 -8.19
C ALA A 92 6.21 -17.04 -6.72
N LYS A 93 5.65 -18.11 -6.14
CA LYS A 93 5.30 -18.18 -4.71
C LYS A 93 6.50 -17.95 -3.80
N HIS A 94 7.59 -18.71 -3.98
CA HIS A 94 8.77 -18.58 -3.12
C HIS A 94 9.44 -17.21 -3.29
N ASN A 95 9.52 -16.68 -4.50
CA ASN A 95 10.01 -15.33 -4.76
C ASN A 95 9.20 -14.28 -3.98
N PHE A 96 7.87 -14.32 -4.09
CA PHE A 96 7.00 -13.36 -3.39
C PHE A 96 7.11 -13.48 -1.87
N MET A 97 7.08 -14.70 -1.32
CA MET A 97 7.19 -14.93 0.12
C MET A 97 8.53 -14.45 0.70
N ALA A 98 9.63 -14.74 0.01
CA ALA A 98 10.96 -14.31 0.43
C ALA A 98 11.13 -12.78 0.34
N LEU A 99 10.49 -12.13 -0.64
CA LEU A 99 10.41 -10.67 -0.73
C LEU A 99 9.46 -10.07 0.31
N CYS A 100 8.49 -10.81 0.85
CA CYS A 100 7.69 -10.39 1.99
C CYS A 100 8.45 -10.52 3.32
N SER A 101 9.29 -11.54 3.48
CA SER A 101 10.09 -11.76 4.70
C SER A 101 11.38 -10.95 4.74
N GLY A 102 11.92 -10.56 3.59
CA GLY A 102 13.20 -9.88 3.47
C GLY A 102 14.42 -10.78 3.74
N GLU A 103 14.24 -12.11 3.75
CA GLU A 103 15.26 -13.08 4.18
C GLU A 103 16.46 -13.23 3.22
N LYS A 104 16.38 -12.69 2.00
CA LYS A 104 17.38 -12.90 0.95
C LYS A 104 18.45 -11.81 0.85
N GLY A 105 18.46 -10.86 1.80
CA GLY A 105 19.52 -9.84 1.89
C GLY A 105 19.37 -8.73 0.84
N SER A 106 20.48 -8.35 0.21
CA SER A 106 20.54 -7.20 -0.71
C SER A 106 20.30 -7.58 -2.17
N VAL A 107 19.79 -6.61 -2.93
CA VAL A 107 19.70 -6.69 -4.40
C VAL A 107 21.11 -6.68 -5.00
N LYS A 108 21.40 -7.59 -5.93
CA LYS A 108 22.71 -7.67 -6.60
C LYS A 108 22.97 -6.45 -7.49
N SER A 109 21.97 -6.02 -8.26
CA SER A 109 22.10 -4.84 -9.13
C SER A 109 22.10 -3.49 -8.39
N ALA A 110 21.72 -3.47 -7.11
CA ALA A 110 21.65 -2.26 -6.28
C ALA A 110 21.96 -2.61 -4.81
N PRO A 111 23.24 -2.76 -4.42
CA PRO A 111 23.62 -3.32 -3.12
C PRO A 111 23.11 -2.56 -1.89
N ASN A 112 22.75 -1.29 -2.05
CA ASN A 112 22.13 -0.44 -1.02
C ASN A 112 20.61 -0.68 -0.84
N LYS A 113 20.00 -1.54 -1.67
CA LYS A 113 18.59 -1.94 -1.60
C LYS A 113 18.48 -3.38 -1.12
N LYS A 114 17.39 -3.68 -0.42
CA LYS A 114 17.08 -5.03 0.07
C LYS A 114 16.12 -5.73 -0.88
N LEU A 115 16.22 -7.05 -0.97
CA LEU A 115 15.19 -7.91 -1.55
C LEU A 115 14.02 -8.02 -0.56
N HIS A 116 13.25 -6.93 -0.42
CA HIS A 116 12.16 -6.80 0.55
C HIS A 116 11.10 -5.81 0.03
N TYR A 117 9.82 -6.14 0.21
CA TYR A 117 8.71 -5.27 -0.19
C TYR A 117 8.41 -4.13 0.78
N LEU A 118 8.92 -4.16 2.02
CA LEU A 118 8.76 -3.05 2.96
C LEU A 118 9.23 -1.72 2.33
N ASP A 119 8.39 -0.70 2.44
CA ASP A 119 8.53 0.63 1.85
C ASP A 119 8.53 0.67 0.31
N CYS A 120 8.22 -0.43 -0.37
CA CYS A 120 8.07 -0.42 -1.82
C CYS A 120 6.80 0.32 -2.25
N PRO A 121 6.89 1.25 -3.21
CA PRO A 121 5.70 1.89 -3.77
C PRO A 121 4.82 0.91 -4.56
N ILE A 122 3.50 1.11 -4.46
CA ILE A 122 2.54 0.67 -5.47
C ILE A 122 2.49 1.78 -6.52
N HIS A 123 3.47 1.73 -7.43
CA HIS A 123 3.83 2.84 -8.31
C HIS A 123 2.83 3.08 -9.45
N ARG A 124 1.95 2.10 -9.72
CA ARG A 124 0.92 2.19 -10.76
C ARG A 124 -0.39 1.64 -10.23
N VAL A 125 -1.45 2.43 -10.28
CA VAL A 125 -2.80 2.02 -9.85
C VAL A 125 -3.80 2.58 -10.84
N VAL A 126 -4.56 1.70 -11.49
CA VAL A 126 -5.57 2.08 -12.48
C VAL A 126 -6.92 1.54 -12.05
N LYS A 127 -7.88 2.47 -11.92
CA LYS A 127 -9.28 2.18 -11.56
C LYS A 127 -9.89 1.11 -12.44
N GLY A 128 -10.55 0.13 -11.84
CA GLY A 128 -11.19 -0.98 -12.52
C GLY A 128 -10.23 -1.87 -13.30
N PHE A 129 -8.92 -1.86 -12.98
CA PHE A 129 -7.92 -2.67 -13.66
C PHE A 129 -6.96 -3.37 -12.69
N VAL A 130 -5.87 -2.71 -12.29
CA VAL A 130 -4.80 -3.31 -11.48
C VAL A 130 -4.10 -2.29 -10.58
N ALA A 131 -3.58 -2.77 -9.45
CA ALA A 131 -2.59 -2.09 -8.62
C ALA A 131 -1.25 -2.83 -8.74
N GLN A 132 -0.21 -2.18 -9.26
CA GLN A 132 1.10 -2.75 -9.54
C GLN A 132 2.17 -2.14 -8.63
N GLY A 133 3.00 -3.01 -8.07
CA GLY A 133 4.07 -2.66 -7.15
C GLY A 133 5.23 -3.64 -7.21
N GLY A 134 6.06 -3.62 -6.16
CA GLY A 134 7.14 -4.59 -6.01
C GLY A 134 8.40 -4.29 -6.83
N ASP A 135 8.59 -3.06 -7.31
CA ASP A 135 9.89 -2.62 -7.82
C ASP A 135 10.82 -2.29 -6.65
N VAL A 136 11.56 -3.30 -6.18
CA VAL A 136 12.46 -3.20 -5.01
C VAL A 136 13.74 -2.42 -5.27
N THR A 137 14.00 -1.99 -6.52
CA THR A 137 15.26 -1.31 -6.88
C THR A 137 15.04 0.18 -7.11
N ARG A 138 14.06 0.56 -7.93
CA ARG A 138 13.79 1.94 -8.33
C ARG A 138 12.47 2.48 -7.79
N GLY A 139 11.49 1.60 -7.58
CA GLY A 139 10.16 1.97 -7.08
C GLY A 139 9.29 2.70 -8.11
N ASP A 140 9.66 2.71 -9.39
CA ASP A 140 8.95 3.44 -10.45
C ASP A 140 8.42 2.53 -11.58
N GLY A 141 8.67 1.22 -11.49
CA GLY A 141 8.24 0.21 -12.45
C GLY A 141 9.30 -0.14 -13.50
N SER A 142 10.41 0.61 -13.57
CA SER A 142 11.52 0.32 -14.49
C SER A 142 12.54 -0.67 -13.94
N GLY A 143 12.41 -1.06 -12.67
CA GLY A 143 13.35 -1.93 -11.95
C GLY A 143 12.79 -3.29 -11.51
N GLY A 144 13.25 -3.72 -10.34
CA GLY A 144 12.98 -5.01 -9.73
C GLY A 144 14.06 -6.07 -10.00
N GLU A 145 14.19 -6.99 -9.06
CA GLU A 145 15.09 -8.14 -9.11
C GLU A 145 14.46 -9.31 -8.34
N SER A 146 14.54 -10.52 -8.88
CA SER A 146 14.04 -11.70 -8.17
C SER A 146 15.05 -12.23 -7.16
N ILE A 147 14.60 -13.06 -6.24
CA ILE A 147 15.51 -13.74 -5.29
C ILE A 147 16.50 -14.70 -5.98
N TYR A 148 16.26 -15.04 -7.25
CA TYR A 148 17.10 -15.91 -8.05
C TYR A 148 18.12 -15.13 -8.90
N GLY A 149 18.15 -13.80 -8.80
CA GLY A 149 18.91 -12.90 -9.66
C GLY A 149 17.99 -12.02 -10.52
N PRO A 150 18.48 -11.48 -11.66
CA PRO A 150 17.76 -10.47 -12.42
C PRO A 150 16.33 -10.85 -12.79
N LYS A 151 16.11 -12.08 -13.25
CA LYS A 151 14.82 -12.58 -13.73
C LYS A 151 14.67 -14.08 -13.52
N PHE A 152 13.43 -14.59 -13.55
CA PHE A 152 13.11 -16.01 -13.62
C PHE A 152 12.00 -16.30 -14.64
N PRO A 153 11.95 -17.52 -15.24
CA PRO A 153 10.98 -17.84 -16.29
C PRO A 153 9.55 -18.01 -15.73
N SER A 154 8.56 -17.78 -16.59
CA SER A 154 7.14 -17.96 -16.25
C SER A 154 6.75 -19.43 -16.10
N GLU A 155 5.92 -19.72 -15.09
CA GLU A 155 5.39 -21.06 -14.80
C GLU A 155 4.06 -21.25 -15.55
N LYS A 156 3.96 -22.31 -16.37
CA LYS A 156 2.81 -22.54 -17.26
C LYS A 156 1.49 -22.64 -16.51
N GLN A 157 1.51 -23.24 -15.33
CA GLN A 157 0.34 -23.43 -14.48
C GLN A 157 -0.33 -22.10 -14.14
N GLY A 158 0.46 -21.11 -13.71
CA GLY A 158 -0.07 -19.78 -13.41
C GLY A 158 -0.52 -18.98 -14.64
N LEU A 159 -0.01 -19.29 -15.84
CA LEU A 159 -0.49 -18.69 -17.10
C LEU A 159 -1.88 -19.23 -17.51
N GLN A 160 -2.23 -20.44 -17.08
CA GLN A 160 -3.52 -21.08 -17.38
C GLN A 160 -4.64 -20.61 -16.45
N VAL A 161 -4.30 -20.02 -15.30
CA VAL A 161 -5.27 -19.49 -14.35
C VAL A 161 -5.87 -18.20 -14.88
N SER A 162 -7.20 -18.13 -14.92
CA SER A 162 -7.91 -16.90 -15.26
C SER A 162 -7.92 -15.98 -14.02
N PRO A 163 -7.36 -14.77 -14.09
CA PRO A 163 -7.39 -13.84 -12.97
C PRO A 163 -8.83 -13.40 -12.65
N ARG A 164 -9.05 -13.01 -11.40
CA ARG A 164 -10.27 -12.35 -10.90
C ARG A 164 -9.88 -11.23 -9.94
N ARG A 165 -10.83 -10.40 -9.53
CA ARG A 165 -10.58 -9.42 -8.46
C ARG A 165 -9.95 -10.11 -7.25
N GLY A 166 -8.91 -9.47 -6.72
CA GLY A 166 -8.08 -9.97 -5.62
C GLY A 166 -7.04 -11.02 -6.02
N SER A 167 -6.94 -11.44 -7.29
CA SER A 167 -5.82 -12.26 -7.77
C SER A 167 -4.51 -11.46 -7.70
N ILE A 168 -3.41 -12.14 -7.36
CA ILE A 168 -2.05 -11.59 -7.47
C ILE A 168 -1.27 -12.32 -8.55
N ALA A 169 -0.60 -11.55 -9.41
CA ALA A 169 0.12 -12.06 -10.56
C ALA A 169 1.46 -11.34 -10.77
N MET A 170 2.42 -12.03 -11.39
CA MET A 170 3.72 -11.45 -11.70
C MET A 170 3.59 -10.41 -12.82
N ALA A 171 4.10 -9.21 -12.58
CA ALA A 171 4.27 -8.23 -13.64
C ALA A 171 5.50 -8.59 -14.48
N ASN A 172 5.39 -8.43 -15.80
CA ASN A 172 6.48 -8.66 -16.74
C ASN A 172 6.43 -7.63 -17.88
N SER A 173 7.54 -7.47 -18.59
CA SER A 173 7.67 -6.53 -19.71
C SER A 173 7.08 -7.05 -21.03
N GLY A 174 6.32 -8.15 -21.00
CA GLY A 174 5.82 -8.83 -22.20
C GLY A 174 6.92 -9.46 -23.07
N GLY A 175 6.54 -9.90 -24.28
CA GLY A 175 7.44 -10.49 -25.28
C GLY A 175 7.32 -12.02 -25.42
N LYS A 176 8.12 -12.60 -26.34
CA LYS A 176 8.06 -14.04 -26.68
C LYS A 176 8.44 -14.97 -25.50
N ASN A 177 9.24 -14.49 -24.55
CA ASN A 177 9.69 -15.22 -23.37
C ASN A 177 9.40 -14.38 -22.10
N PRO A 178 8.18 -14.44 -21.54
CA PRO A 178 7.83 -13.65 -20.37
C PRO A 178 8.67 -14.07 -19.17
N ASN A 179 9.45 -13.13 -18.67
CA ASN A 179 10.35 -13.30 -17.53
C ASN A 179 9.91 -12.38 -16.40
N ASN A 180 10.00 -12.87 -15.18
CA ASN A 180 9.47 -12.23 -13.97
C ASN A 180 10.62 -11.72 -13.10
N THR A 181 10.37 -10.64 -12.35
CA THR A 181 11.31 -10.03 -11.40
C THR A 181 10.72 -10.07 -9.98
N SER A 182 10.83 -9.00 -9.20
CA SER A 182 10.08 -8.78 -7.96
C SER A 182 8.70 -8.16 -8.17
N GLN A 183 8.42 -7.59 -9.34
CA GLN A 183 7.20 -6.82 -9.55
C GLN A 183 5.96 -7.73 -9.65
N PHE A 184 4.87 -7.28 -9.05
CA PHE A 184 3.57 -7.94 -9.07
C PHE A 184 2.46 -6.93 -9.33
N PHE A 185 1.29 -7.43 -9.70
CA PHE A 185 0.07 -6.65 -9.65
C PHE A 185 -1.06 -7.42 -8.96
N ILE A 186 -1.96 -6.67 -8.35
CA ILE A 186 -3.21 -7.12 -7.75
C ILE A 186 -4.32 -6.69 -8.71
N VAL A 187 -5.20 -7.63 -9.05
CA VAL A 187 -6.32 -7.38 -9.94
C VAL A 187 -7.46 -6.70 -9.18
N LEU A 188 -7.92 -5.56 -9.68
CA LEU A 188 -8.98 -4.74 -9.07
C LEU A 188 -10.33 -4.90 -9.77
N SER A 189 -10.41 -5.74 -10.81
CA SER A 189 -11.59 -5.85 -11.67
C SER A 189 -12.11 -7.27 -11.75
N ASP A 190 -13.43 -7.40 -11.84
CA ASP A 190 -14.12 -8.61 -12.29
C ASP A 190 -14.77 -8.43 -13.67
N ASP A 191 -14.53 -7.29 -14.35
CA ASP A 191 -15.00 -7.09 -15.72
C ASP A 191 -14.32 -8.09 -16.67
N GLU A 192 -15.12 -8.95 -17.31
CA GLU A 192 -14.60 -10.02 -18.16
C GLU A 192 -13.77 -9.50 -19.35
N LYS A 193 -14.05 -8.29 -19.87
CA LYS A 193 -13.22 -7.69 -20.95
C LYS A 193 -11.85 -7.30 -20.44
N VAL A 194 -11.75 -6.87 -19.18
CA VAL A 194 -10.48 -6.58 -18.52
C VAL A 194 -9.73 -7.88 -18.24
N ILE A 195 -10.42 -8.90 -17.72
CA ILE A 195 -9.83 -10.22 -17.44
C ILE A 195 -9.24 -10.86 -18.71
N GLU A 196 -9.94 -10.81 -19.84
CA GLU A 196 -9.46 -11.36 -21.11
C GLU A 196 -8.18 -10.65 -21.62
N LYS A 197 -7.93 -9.40 -21.23
CA LYS A 197 -6.65 -8.72 -21.54
C LYS A 197 -5.47 -9.28 -20.76
N LEU A 198 -5.70 -9.85 -19.56
CA LEU A 198 -4.67 -10.35 -18.66
C LEU A 198 -4.40 -11.85 -18.81
N LYS A 199 -5.46 -12.61 -19.14
CA LYS A 199 -5.44 -14.07 -19.26
C LYS A 199 -4.33 -14.57 -20.18
N GLY A 200 -3.59 -15.58 -19.73
CA GLY A 200 -2.50 -16.21 -20.51
C GLY A 200 -1.19 -15.43 -20.58
N LYS A 201 -1.13 -14.18 -20.07
CA LYS A 201 0.05 -13.30 -20.21
C LYS A 201 0.90 -13.17 -18.95
N TYR A 202 0.29 -13.39 -17.79
CA TYR A 202 0.90 -13.18 -16.49
C TYR A 202 0.70 -14.41 -15.60
N VAL A 203 1.74 -14.77 -14.84
CA VAL A 203 1.68 -15.89 -13.90
C VAL A 203 0.83 -15.46 -12.71
N VAL A 204 -0.42 -15.93 -12.63
CA VAL A 204 -1.23 -15.82 -11.42
C VAL A 204 -0.70 -16.83 -10.42
N PHE A 205 -0.37 -16.39 -9.21
CA PHE A 205 0.28 -17.24 -8.20
C PHE A 205 -0.41 -17.19 -6.83
N GLY A 206 -1.58 -16.57 -6.75
CA GLY A 206 -2.39 -16.53 -5.54
C GLY A 206 -3.62 -15.65 -5.69
N ARG A 207 -4.41 -15.58 -4.63
CA ARG A 207 -5.58 -14.71 -4.52
C ARG A 207 -5.83 -14.36 -3.06
N VAL A 208 -6.51 -13.24 -2.82
CA VAL A 208 -7.06 -12.93 -1.50
C VAL A 208 -7.85 -14.11 -0.96
N LYS A 209 -7.78 -14.31 0.37
CA LYS A 209 -8.54 -15.36 1.03
C LYS A 209 -10.04 -15.15 0.80
N ALA A 210 -10.78 -16.23 0.55
CA ALA A 210 -12.24 -16.16 0.45
C ALA A 210 -12.84 -15.59 1.75
N ASP A 211 -13.87 -14.77 1.60
CA ASP A 211 -14.60 -14.11 2.70
C ASP A 211 -13.74 -13.18 3.58
N ASP A 212 -12.57 -12.75 3.09
CA ASP A 212 -11.73 -11.77 3.78
C ASP A 212 -12.22 -10.34 3.51
N SER A 213 -13.14 -9.90 4.38
CA SER A 213 -13.73 -8.55 4.30
C SER A 213 -12.73 -7.41 4.50
N GLU A 214 -11.57 -7.66 5.13
CA GLU A 214 -10.53 -6.64 5.25
C GLU A 214 -9.80 -6.49 3.91
N SER A 215 -9.37 -7.61 3.32
CA SER A 215 -8.76 -7.63 2.00
C SER A 215 -9.65 -6.97 0.94
N GLU A 216 -10.96 -7.23 0.95
CA GLU A 216 -11.90 -6.59 0.02
C GLU A 216 -12.00 -5.07 0.19
N ARG A 217 -11.98 -4.57 1.43
CA ARG A 217 -11.92 -3.12 1.70
C ARG A 217 -10.62 -2.51 1.19
N VAL A 218 -9.49 -3.20 1.34
CA VAL A 218 -8.20 -2.73 0.82
C VAL A 218 -8.21 -2.69 -0.70
N LEU A 219 -8.80 -3.69 -1.38
CA LEU A 219 -8.97 -3.68 -2.83
C LEU A 219 -9.82 -2.50 -3.30
N GLN A 220 -10.91 -2.19 -2.58
CA GLN A 220 -11.74 -1.02 -2.88
C GLN A 220 -10.95 0.29 -2.70
N ARG A 221 -10.25 0.46 -1.58
CA ARG A 221 -9.44 1.66 -1.30
C ARG A 221 -8.32 1.87 -2.32
N LEU A 222 -7.65 0.78 -2.73
CA LEU A 222 -6.67 0.82 -3.81
C LEU A 222 -7.30 1.31 -5.11
N ASP A 223 -8.48 0.81 -5.46
CA ASP A 223 -9.21 1.24 -6.65
C ASP A 223 -9.57 2.72 -6.59
N GLU A 224 -10.11 3.20 -5.46
CA GLU A 224 -10.52 4.60 -5.26
C GLU A 224 -9.38 5.61 -5.46
N VAL A 225 -8.15 5.25 -5.03
CA VAL A 225 -6.96 6.09 -5.21
C VAL A 225 -6.27 5.91 -6.57
N GLY A 226 -6.77 5.01 -7.41
CA GLY A 226 -6.21 4.78 -8.75
C GLY A 226 -6.42 5.96 -9.70
N ALA A 227 -5.55 6.06 -10.69
CA ALA A 227 -5.79 6.94 -11.83
C ALA A 227 -6.95 6.41 -12.69
N GLU A 228 -7.61 7.34 -13.38
CA GLU A 228 -8.58 6.99 -14.42
C GLU A 228 -7.90 6.22 -15.56
N PRO A 229 -8.57 5.22 -16.16
CA PRO A 229 -8.03 4.48 -17.30
C PRO A 229 -7.61 5.39 -18.46
N GLY A 230 -6.39 5.19 -18.96
CA GLY A 230 -5.83 5.98 -20.07
C GLY A 230 -5.12 7.28 -19.63
N SER A 231 -4.93 7.51 -18.33
CA SER A 231 -4.05 8.58 -17.86
C SER A 231 -2.60 8.35 -18.30
N LYS A 232 -1.81 9.43 -18.35
CA LYS A 232 -0.45 9.41 -18.93
C LYS A 232 0.56 8.63 -18.08
N ASP A 233 0.42 8.67 -16.76
CA ASP A 233 1.37 8.05 -15.83
C ASP A 233 0.79 6.88 -15.04
N GLU A 234 -0.54 6.69 -15.05
CA GLU A 234 -1.26 5.63 -14.34
C GLU A 234 -0.87 5.52 -12.86
N LYS A 235 -0.47 6.63 -12.25
CA LYS A 235 -0.05 6.73 -10.84
C LYS A 235 -1.25 6.96 -9.93
N PRO A 236 -1.21 6.46 -8.68
CA PRO A 236 -2.27 6.76 -7.73
C PRO A 236 -2.31 8.26 -7.41
N VAL A 237 -3.51 8.77 -7.12
CA VAL A 237 -3.75 10.20 -6.82
C VAL A 237 -3.09 10.67 -5.52
N VAL A 238 -2.79 9.73 -4.63
CA VAL A 238 -1.97 9.92 -3.44
C VAL A 238 -0.90 8.82 -3.39
N PRO A 239 0.25 9.03 -2.74
CA PRO A 239 1.26 7.98 -2.61
C PRO A 239 0.68 6.71 -1.96
N VAL A 240 1.00 5.55 -2.53
CA VAL A 240 0.62 4.22 -2.00
C VAL A 240 1.86 3.36 -1.88
N TRP A 241 2.02 2.64 -0.76
CA TRP A 241 3.18 1.77 -0.52
C TRP A 241 2.83 0.58 0.38
N VAL A 242 3.71 -0.41 0.38
CA VAL A 242 3.69 -1.51 1.35
C VAL A 242 4.39 -1.03 2.62
N GLY A 243 3.62 -0.75 3.68
CA GLY A 243 4.18 -0.32 4.98
C GLY A 243 4.46 -1.46 5.95
N GLY A 244 4.06 -2.68 5.61
CA GLY A 244 4.35 -3.91 6.33
C GLY A 244 4.10 -5.11 5.42
N CYS A 245 4.83 -6.21 5.61
CA CYS A 245 4.60 -7.45 4.86
C CYS A 245 5.19 -8.65 5.61
N GLY A 246 4.72 -9.85 5.29
CA GLY A 246 5.22 -11.06 5.91
C GLY A 246 4.54 -12.33 5.42
N VAL A 247 4.99 -13.46 5.97
CA VAL A 247 4.44 -14.80 5.73
C VAL A 247 3.61 -15.21 6.94
N VAL A 248 2.50 -15.93 6.70
CA VAL A 248 1.58 -16.47 7.73
C VAL A 248 1.66 -17.98 7.78
#